data_AF-A0A5N5QCT5-F1
#
_entry.id   AF-A0A5N5QCT5-F1
#
_cell.length_a   1.000
_cell.length_b   1.000
_cell.length_c   1.000
_cell.angle_alpha   90.00
_cell.angle_beta   90.00
_cell.angle_gamma   90.00
#
_symmetry.space_group_name_H-M   'P 1'
#
loop_
_entity.id
_entity.type
_entity.pdbx_description
1 polymer ?
#
loop_
_entity_poly.entity_id
_entity_poly.type
_entity_poly.pdbx_seq_one_letter_code
_entity_poly.pdbx_strand_id
1 'polypeptide(L)'
;MRIGRLIFALSQCIAISLAAPTQDLTMAPDPMKIYSTPLKVIMKVPNNRGTNKLIDVTVWINNPSERTYKILNSPTSFFDTKSGAERFNPKNKSSKEKPRFLGKSMKWSPKAALENGQYTMIGPGKTLHFRHKLENLYDFRKSGSGVYTLRPGKLILIADAHNNIALAKYSSLPPIDITISVARSSFVDGVSDQLVLRSTNETVHTDAIYIDGSCSAAGTPPNAREIIEESAALAKRVARRAQAHLNSHLQHQTWSPQLRTWFGGRDGVNIQTLQHDINAIAGEDYPRNYKAS
;
A
#
# COMPACT_ATOMS: atom_id res chain seq x y z
N MET A 1 77.17 20.34 18.65
CA MET A 1 77.15 20.82 17.25
C MET A 1 75.85 20.32 16.61
N ARG A 2 74.93 21.25 16.28
CA ARG A 2 73.64 21.14 15.53
C ARG A 2 72.51 20.32 16.22
N ILE A 3 71.46 20.90 16.83
CA ILE A 3 70.35 21.76 16.35
C ILE A 3 69.40 21.04 15.38
N GLY A 4 68.12 20.90 15.77
CA GLY A 4 67.01 20.60 14.87
C GLY A 4 65.69 20.19 15.57
N ARG A 5 64.88 21.16 16.00
CA ARG A 5 63.49 20.98 16.47
C ARG A 5 62.58 20.43 15.37
N LEU A 6 61.58 19.60 15.70
CA LEU A 6 60.21 19.82 15.19
C LEU A 6 59.13 19.18 16.09
N ILE A 7 58.12 20.00 16.33
CA ILE A 7 56.87 19.81 17.05
C ILE A 7 55.93 18.90 16.24
N PHE A 8 55.21 17.96 16.87
CA PHE A 8 53.77 17.77 16.62
C PHE A 8 53.14 16.90 17.71
N ALA A 9 52.18 17.49 18.40
CA ALA A 9 51.28 16.85 19.34
C ALA A 9 50.40 15.81 18.62
N LEU A 10 50.28 14.62 19.19
CA LEU A 10 49.15 13.74 18.93
C LEU A 10 48.42 13.52 20.24
N SER A 11 47.56 14.50 20.51
CA SER A 11 46.34 14.36 21.30
C SER A 11 45.58 13.13 20.80
N GLN A 12 45.58 12.06 21.59
CA GLN A 12 44.66 10.96 21.37
C GLN A 12 43.27 11.44 21.76
N CYS A 13 42.56 11.94 20.74
CA CYS A 13 41.14 12.25 20.82
C CYS A 13 40.39 10.99 21.27
N ILE A 14 39.82 11.11 22.47
CA ILE A 14 38.69 10.33 22.96
C ILE A 14 37.66 10.27 21.83
N ALA A 15 37.46 9.08 21.26
CA ALA A 15 36.30 8.80 20.43
C ALA A 15 35.08 8.80 21.34
N ILE A 16 34.53 9.98 21.62
CA ILE A 16 33.18 10.12 22.15
C ILE A 16 32.27 9.61 21.04
N SER A 17 31.88 8.35 21.15
CA SER A 17 30.71 7.81 20.47
C SER A 17 29.51 8.61 20.95
N LEU A 18 29.21 9.71 20.25
CA LEU A 18 27.92 10.38 20.32
C LEU A 18 26.89 9.42 19.74
N ALA A 19 26.43 8.48 20.55
CA ALA A 19 25.15 7.86 20.35
C ALA A 19 24.14 9.00 20.26
N ALA A 20 23.61 9.23 19.05
CA ALA A 20 22.55 10.21 18.86
C ALA A 20 21.43 9.88 19.86
N PRO A 21 20.92 10.87 20.63
CA PRO A 21 19.87 10.62 21.59
C PRO A 21 18.65 10.09 20.84
N THR A 22 18.36 8.80 20.99
CA THR A 22 17.06 8.22 20.67
C THR A 22 16.06 8.83 21.64
N GLN A 23 15.52 10.01 21.31
CA GLN A 23 14.31 10.49 21.98
C GLN A 23 13.19 9.53 21.64
N ASP A 24 12.93 8.66 22.61
CA ASP A 24 11.96 7.59 22.55
C ASP A 24 10.56 8.18 22.30
N LEU A 25 9.96 7.78 21.19
CA LEU A 25 8.53 7.93 21.02
C LEU A 25 7.93 6.81 21.85
N THR A 26 7.59 7.07 23.11
CA THR A 26 6.71 6.16 23.84
C THR A 26 5.33 6.21 23.16
N MET A 27 5.14 5.34 22.18
CA MET A 27 3.88 5.24 21.46
C MET A 27 2.95 4.42 22.32
N ALA A 28 2.13 5.09 23.13
CA ALA A 28 0.95 4.42 23.69
C ALA A 28 0.12 3.90 22.51
N PRO A 29 -0.19 2.59 22.45
CA PRO A 29 -0.86 2.00 21.31
C PRO A 29 -2.33 2.46 21.27
N ASP A 30 -2.57 3.57 20.58
CA ASP A 30 -3.90 3.98 20.15
C ASP A 30 -4.05 3.60 18.66
N PRO A 31 -4.86 2.57 18.34
CA PRO A 31 -4.98 2.03 16.99
C PRO A 31 -5.60 3.01 15.98
N MET A 32 -6.18 4.14 16.43
CA MET A 32 -6.76 5.15 15.52
C MET A 32 -5.88 6.40 15.35
N LYS A 33 -4.82 6.57 16.13
CA LYS A 33 -4.01 7.79 16.08
C LYS A 33 -3.05 7.77 14.91
N ILE A 34 -3.20 8.74 14.00
CA ILE A 34 -2.24 8.98 12.91
C ILE A 34 -1.21 10.01 13.38
N TYR A 35 0.05 9.59 13.46
CA TYR A 35 1.15 10.45 13.86
C TYR A 35 1.64 11.31 12.69
N SER A 36 2.07 12.54 12.98
CA SER A 36 2.72 13.39 11.97
C SER A 36 4.22 13.22 12.08
N THR A 37 4.89 12.95 10.96
CA THR A 37 6.36 12.90 10.90
C THR A 37 6.90 14.13 10.18
N PRO A 38 8.12 14.59 10.49
CA PRO A 38 8.79 15.66 9.75
C PRO A 38 9.38 15.16 8.42
N LEU A 39 9.27 13.87 8.09
CA LEU A 39 9.85 13.28 6.89
C LEU A 39 9.28 13.95 5.62
N LYS A 40 10.19 14.40 4.74
CA LYS A 40 9.87 15.07 3.48
C LYS A 40 10.21 14.16 2.31
N VAL A 41 9.27 14.02 1.39
CA VAL A 41 9.43 13.21 0.18
C VAL A 41 9.52 14.11 -1.05
N ILE A 42 10.50 13.83 -1.90
CA ILE A 42 10.66 14.45 -3.22
C ILE A 42 10.73 13.34 -4.25
N MET A 43 9.81 13.31 -5.20
CA MET A 43 9.87 12.41 -6.34
C MET A 43 10.53 13.12 -7.50
N LYS A 44 11.40 12.40 -8.22
CA LYS A 44 12.02 12.85 -9.46
C LYS A 44 11.86 11.77 -10.51
N VAL A 45 11.52 12.19 -11.72
CA VAL A 45 11.49 11.32 -12.89
C VAL A 45 12.61 11.80 -13.80
N PRO A 46 13.55 10.93 -14.23
CA PRO A 46 14.53 11.31 -15.23
C PRO A 46 13.80 11.88 -16.45
N ASN A 47 14.37 12.90 -17.10
CA ASN A 47 13.81 13.48 -18.31
C ASN A 47 13.79 12.43 -19.42
N ASN A 48 12.76 11.59 -19.44
CA ASN A 48 12.54 10.59 -20.46
C ASN A 48 11.93 11.28 -21.67
N ARG A 49 12.75 12.04 -22.40
CA ARG A 49 12.47 12.41 -23.78
C ARG A 49 12.78 11.19 -24.66
N GLY A 50 11.92 10.18 -24.61
CA GLY A 50 12.11 8.96 -25.39
C GLY A 50 11.02 7.94 -25.07
N THR A 51 10.50 7.33 -26.14
CA THR A 51 9.62 6.15 -26.20
C THR A 51 9.49 5.34 -24.91
N ASN A 52 8.26 4.99 -24.52
CA ASN A 52 7.69 4.13 -23.44
C ASN A 52 8.53 3.11 -22.63
N LYS A 53 9.85 3.03 -22.79
CA LYS A 53 10.65 1.86 -22.46
C LYS A 53 11.23 1.86 -21.05
N LEU A 54 11.29 2.96 -20.30
CA LEU A 54 11.84 2.93 -18.93
C LEU A 54 11.25 4.08 -18.08
N ILE A 55 10.09 3.89 -17.43
CA ILE A 55 9.54 4.92 -16.54
C ILE A 55 10.09 4.68 -15.14
N ASP A 56 11.23 5.29 -14.86
CA ASP A 56 11.84 5.26 -13.54
C ASP A 56 11.39 6.46 -12.70
N VAL A 57 10.96 6.21 -11.46
CA VAL A 57 10.71 7.24 -10.47
C VAL A 57 11.71 7.06 -9.34
N THR A 58 12.55 8.07 -9.11
CA THR A 58 13.45 8.13 -7.97
C THR A 58 12.78 8.93 -6.85
N VAL A 59 12.53 8.28 -5.72
CA VAL A 59 11.93 8.87 -4.53
C VAL A 59 13.02 9.17 -3.53
N TRP A 60 13.15 10.43 -3.15
CA TRP A 60 14.07 10.92 -2.12
C TRP A 60 13.29 11.19 -0.83
N ILE A 61 13.70 10.58 0.27
CA ILE A 61 13.07 10.74 1.57
C ILE A 61 14.10 11.32 2.53
N ASN A 62 13.85 12.55 2.98
CA ASN A 62 14.70 13.28 3.90
C ASN A 62 14.09 13.31 5.30
N ASN A 63 14.94 13.10 6.31
CA ASN A 63 14.62 13.34 7.70
C ASN A 63 15.29 14.62 8.19
N PRO A 64 14.55 15.74 8.29
CA PRO A 64 15.12 17.01 8.73
C PRO A 64 15.17 17.17 10.26
N SER A 65 14.78 16.13 11.02
CA SER A 65 14.72 16.21 12.49
C SER A 65 15.90 15.52 13.16
N GLU A 66 16.06 15.78 14.46
CA GLU A 66 17.08 15.16 15.32
C GLU A 66 16.73 13.74 15.77
N ARG A 67 15.62 13.17 15.30
CA ARG A 67 15.15 11.83 15.68
C ARG A 67 15.46 10.80 14.62
N THR A 68 15.75 9.56 15.02
CA THR A 68 15.81 8.43 14.09
C THR A 68 14.42 7.80 13.93
N TYR A 69 14.02 7.49 12.70
CA TYR A 69 12.78 6.77 12.43
C TYR A 69 13.07 5.36 11.94
N LYS A 70 12.42 4.38 12.57
CA LYS A 70 12.34 2.99 12.10
C LYS A 70 11.03 2.84 11.33
N ILE A 71 11.11 2.66 10.01
CA ILE A 71 9.96 2.68 9.09
C ILE A 71 9.81 1.30 8.47
N LEU A 72 8.63 0.69 8.55
CA LEU A 72 8.40 -0.64 7.97
C LEU A 72 8.42 -0.58 6.45
N ASN A 73 9.05 -1.58 5.83
CA ASN A 73 9.12 -1.74 4.38
C ASN A 73 7.81 -2.37 3.88
N SER A 74 6.70 -1.65 4.00
CA SER A 74 5.41 -2.15 3.55
C SER A 74 5.37 -2.23 2.01
N PRO A 75 4.61 -3.19 1.45
CA PRO A 75 4.44 -3.33 0.00
C PRO A 75 3.96 -2.08 -0.72
N THR A 76 3.20 -1.22 -0.06
CA THR A 76 2.67 0.01 -0.68
C THR A 76 3.52 1.24 -0.36
N SER A 77 4.59 1.07 0.43
CA SER A 77 5.55 2.13 0.73
C SER A 77 6.64 2.26 -0.35
N PHE A 78 7.36 3.37 -0.32
CA PHE A 78 8.54 3.59 -1.17
C PHE A 78 9.78 2.79 -0.73
N PHE A 79 9.79 2.29 0.50
CA PHE A 79 10.95 1.58 1.07
C PHE A 79 11.07 0.14 0.52
N ASP A 80 9.96 -0.42 0.06
CA ASP A 80 9.96 -1.69 -0.66
C ASP A 80 10.08 -1.43 -2.17
N THR A 81 11.16 -1.91 -2.78
CA THR A 81 11.43 -1.81 -4.23
C THR A 81 11.20 -3.11 -4.98
N LYS A 82 10.82 -4.20 -4.28
CA LYS A 82 10.84 -5.57 -4.82
C LYS A 82 9.46 -6.20 -4.97
N SER A 83 8.49 -5.86 -4.12
CA SER A 83 7.18 -6.52 -4.15
C SER A 83 6.37 -6.32 -5.42
N GLY A 84 6.59 -5.20 -6.12
CA GLY A 84 5.76 -4.81 -7.25
C GLY A 84 4.30 -4.53 -6.89
N ALA A 85 3.99 -4.18 -5.64
CA ALA A 85 2.66 -3.71 -5.24
C ALA A 85 2.36 -2.27 -5.67
N GLU A 86 1.08 -1.88 -5.66
CA GLU A 86 0.65 -0.57 -6.14
C GLU A 86 1.05 0.52 -5.14
N ARG A 87 1.74 1.56 -5.63
CA ARG A 87 2.24 2.66 -4.78
C ARG A 87 2.18 4.05 -5.41
N PHE A 88 1.95 4.17 -6.72
CA PHE A 88 2.00 5.46 -7.43
C PHE A 88 0.64 5.95 -7.95
N ASN A 89 -0.35 5.07 -8.14
CA ASN A 89 -1.72 5.42 -8.56
C ASN A 89 -1.77 6.50 -9.66
N PRO A 90 -1.23 6.21 -10.86
CA PRO A 90 -1.17 7.17 -11.96
C PRO A 90 -2.57 7.56 -12.45
N LYS A 91 -2.81 8.86 -12.62
CA LYS A 91 -4.07 9.40 -13.17
C LYS A 91 -3.81 10.26 -14.38
N ASN A 92 -4.44 9.94 -15.51
CA ASN A 92 -4.36 10.77 -16.71
C ASN A 92 -5.03 12.14 -16.42
N LYS A 93 -4.39 13.24 -16.82
CA LYS A 93 -4.95 14.59 -16.67
C LYS A 93 -6.06 14.90 -17.66
N SER A 94 -6.03 14.26 -18.83
CA SER A 94 -6.92 14.53 -19.96
C SER A 94 -8.00 13.46 -20.15
N SER A 95 -7.94 12.36 -19.39
CA SER A 95 -8.88 11.24 -19.50
C SER A 95 -9.29 10.73 -18.12
N LYS A 96 -10.51 10.19 -18.02
CA LYS A 96 -10.97 9.46 -16.83
C LYS A 96 -10.46 8.01 -16.79
N GLU A 97 -9.99 7.48 -17.92
CA GLU A 97 -9.38 6.16 -18.00
C GLU A 97 -8.07 6.11 -17.20
N LYS A 98 -7.94 5.11 -16.35
CA LYS A 98 -6.72 4.86 -15.58
C LYS A 98 -5.88 3.76 -16.24
N PRO A 99 -4.55 3.81 -16.12
CA PRO A 99 -3.71 2.69 -16.51
C PRO A 99 -4.11 1.45 -15.73
N ARG A 100 -4.09 0.28 -16.38
CA ARG A 100 -4.33 -0.98 -15.68
C ARG A 100 -3.10 -1.33 -14.87
N PHE A 101 -3.26 -1.56 -13.57
CA PHE A 101 -2.18 -2.05 -12.72
C PHE A 101 -1.87 -3.52 -13.06
N LEU A 102 -0.59 -3.84 -13.27
CA LEU A 102 -0.08 -5.16 -13.63
C LEU A 102 0.69 -5.84 -12.49
N GLY A 103 0.88 -5.14 -11.38
CA GLY A 103 1.66 -5.65 -10.25
C GLY A 103 0.88 -6.61 -9.36
N LYS A 104 1.42 -6.85 -8.17
CA LYS A 104 0.90 -7.86 -7.24
C LYS A 104 0.11 -7.22 -6.10
N SER A 105 -1.03 -7.83 -5.78
CA SER A 105 -1.67 -7.67 -4.49
C SER A 105 -1.04 -8.66 -3.50
N MET A 106 -0.72 -8.21 -2.29
CA MET A 106 -0.02 -9.07 -1.33
C MET A 106 -0.63 -8.95 0.07
N LYS A 107 -0.78 -10.08 0.74
CA LYS A 107 -1.04 -10.12 2.18
C LYS A 107 0.26 -9.82 2.92
N TRP A 108 0.25 -8.84 3.81
CA TRP A 108 1.43 -8.40 4.54
C TRP A 108 1.08 -8.13 6.00
N SER A 109 1.92 -8.64 6.90
CA SER A 109 1.76 -8.46 8.36
C SER A 109 2.82 -7.47 8.87
N PRO A 110 2.42 -6.31 9.40
CA PRO A 110 3.35 -5.35 9.99
C PRO A 110 4.21 -5.94 11.11
N LYS A 111 3.60 -6.77 11.96
CA LYS A 111 4.28 -7.42 13.08
C LYS A 111 5.35 -8.39 12.60
N ALA A 112 5.00 -9.28 11.67
CA ALA A 112 5.96 -10.22 11.10
C ALA A 112 7.08 -9.50 10.32
N ALA A 113 6.76 -8.40 9.63
CA ALA A 113 7.77 -7.60 8.95
C ALA A 113 8.78 -7.00 9.93
N LEU A 114 8.31 -6.47 11.06
CA LEU A 114 9.18 -5.93 12.10
C LEU A 114 10.06 -7.02 12.74
N GLU A 115 9.49 -8.18 13.07
CA GLU A 115 10.20 -9.34 13.63
C GLU A 115 11.28 -9.87 12.68
N ASN A 116 10.99 -9.88 11.37
CA ASN A 116 11.93 -10.32 10.32
C ASN A 116 12.91 -9.22 9.87
N GLY A 117 12.96 -8.07 10.55
CA GLY A 117 13.89 -7.00 10.21
C GLY A 117 13.57 -6.26 8.89
N GLN A 118 12.34 -6.36 8.40
CA GLN A 118 11.88 -5.70 7.16
C GLN A 118 11.49 -4.24 7.42
N TYR A 119 12.48 -3.45 7.82
CA TYR A 119 12.35 -2.02 8.06
C TYR A 119 13.56 -1.26 7.54
N THR A 120 13.37 0.04 7.36
CA THR A 120 14.41 1.01 7.02
C THR A 120 14.58 1.98 8.16
N MET A 121 15.82 2.23 8.57
CA MET A 121 16.15 3.28 9.52
C MET A 121 16.60 4.54 8.79
N ILE A 122 16.05 5.69 9.16
CA ILE A 122 16.50 7.00 8.69
C ILE A 122 16.91 7.87 9.88
N GLY A 123 18.23 8.08 10.01
CA GLY A 123 18.80 8.89 11.08
C GLY A 123 18.62 10.40 10.87
N PRO A 124 19.07 11.21 11.84
CA PRO A 124 18.99 12.66 11.78
C PRO A 124 19.71 13.25 10.57
N GLY A 125 19.07 14.21 9.89
CA GLY A 125 19.60 14.89 8.70
C GLY A 125 19.81 13.98 7.47
N LYS A 126 19.50 12.69 7.56
CA LYS A 126 19.78 11.73 6.49
C LYS A 126 18.73 11.82 5.38
N THR A 127 19.18 11.50 4.18
CA THR A 127 18.34 11.36 3.00
C THR A 127 18.60 10.01 2.37
N LEU A 128 17.53 9.26 2.13
CA LEU A 128 17.54 7.99 1.41
C LEU A 128 16.91 8.18 0.03
N HIS A 129 17.32 7.36 -0.93
CA HIS A 129 16.73 7.37 -2.27
C HIS A 129 16.37 5.96 -2.74
N PHE A 130 15.21 5.84 -3.37
CA PHE A 130 14.66 4.58 -3.87
C PHE A 130 14.26 4.75 -5.33
N ARG A 131 14.76 3.87 -6.20
CA ARG A 131 14.38 3.84 -7.61
C ARG A 131 13.27 2.82 -7.80
N HIS A 132 12.17 3.25 -8.41
CA HIS A 132 11.04 2.41 -8.77
C HIS A 132 10.83 2.41 -10.28
N LYS A 133 10.71 1.21 -10.83
CA LYS A 133 10.40 0.96 -12.24
C LYS A 133 8.89 0.80 -12.40
N LEU A 134 8.27 1.63 -13.24
CA LEU A 134 6.83 1.63 -13.44
C LEU A 134 6.43 0.84 -14.70
N GLU A 135 7.37 0.56 -15.60
CA GLU A 135 7.13 -0.08 -16.89
C GLU A 135 6.45 -1.46 -16.79
N ASN A 136 6.73 -2.20 -15.72
CA ASN A 136 6.15 -3.52 -15.48
C ASN A 136 4.96 -3.49 -14.50
N LEU A 137 4.61 -2.31 -13.98
CA LEU A 137 3.55 -2.15 -12.98
C LEU A 137 2.27 -1.56 -13.57
N TYR A 138 2.34 -0.88 -14.71
CA TYR A 138 1.18 -0.20 -15.28
C TYR A 138 1.12 -0.35 -16.80
N ASP A 139 -0.06 -0.70 -17.29
CA ASP A 139 -0.39 -0.77 -18.72
C ASP A 139 -1.18 0.48 -19.12
N PHE A 140 -0.51 1.35 -19.88
CA PHE A 140 -1.06 2.63 -20.34
C PHE A 140 -1.78 2.55 -21.69
N ARG A 141 -1.90 1.36 -22.31
CA ARG A 141 -2.46 1.21 -23.67
C ARG A 141 -3.89 1.71 -23.78
N LYS A 142 -4.74 1.37 -22.79
CA LYS A 142 -6.15 1.80 -22.77
C LYS A 142 -6.30 3.26 -22.38
N SER A 143 -5.53 3.73 -21.39
CA SER A 143 -5.61 5.11 -20.90
C SER A 143 -4.97 6.13 -21.86
N GLY A 144 -4.15 5.66 -22.80
CA GLY A 144 -3.63 6.44 -23.92
C GLY A 144 -2.44 7.34 -23.58
N SER A 145 -1.95 8.08 -24.58
CA SER A 145 -0.83 9.01 -24.40
C SER A 145 -1.31 10.24 -23.64
N GLY A 146 -0.40 10.88 -22.90
CA GLY A 146 -0.70 12.12 -22.20
C GLY A 146 0.12 12.32 -20.94
N VAL A 147 -0.24 13.35 -20.19
CA VAL A 147 0.36 13.67 -18.90
C VAL A 147 -0.41 12.93 -17.81
N TYR A 148 0.32 12.17 -16.99
CA TYR A 148 -0.21 11.44 -15.85
C TYR A 148 0.34 12.03 -14.56
N THR A 149 -0.53 12.26 -13.59
CA THR A 149 -0.14 12.64 -12.23
C THR A 149 0.00 11.40 -11.37
N LEU A 150 1.17 11.19 -10.78
CA LEU A 150 1.41 10.17 -9.76
C LEU A 150 0.94 10.67 -8.39
N ARG A 151 0.09 9.89 -7.72
CA ARG A 151 -0.53 10.20 -6.43
C ARG A 151 -0.30 9.08 -5.42
N PRO A 152 0.92 8.95 -4.90
CA PRO A 152 1.26 7.92 -3.93
C PRO A 152 0.55 8.08 -2.58
N GLY A 153 0.51 6.99 -1.82
CA GLY A 153 0.00 6.97 -0.45
C GLY A 153 0.83 7.85 0.49
N LYS A 154 0.15 8.65 1.31
CA LYS A 154 0.79 9.56 2.28
C LYS A 154 1.15 8.90 3.61
N LEU A 155 0.68 7.67 3.82
CA LEU A 155 0.78 6.95 5.07
C LEU A 155 1.94 5.97 5.05
N ILE A 156 2.58 5.83 6.21
CA ILE A 156 3.66 4.90 6.49
C ILE A 156 3.42 4.25 7.84
N LEU A 157 4.05 3.09 8.04
CA LEU A 157 4.08 2.45 9.34
C LEU A 157 5.45 2.67 9.96
N ILE A 158 5.46 3.22 11.17
CA ILE A 158 6.67 3.42 11.96
C ILE A 158 6.65 2.52 13.18
N ALA A 159 7.83 2.19 13.68
CA ALA A 159 7.98 1.46 14.93
C ALA A 159 8.86 2.25 15.90
N ASP A 160 8.52 2.19 17.19
CA ASP A 160 9.30 2.82 18.25
C ASP A 160 10.47 1.93 18.73
N ALA A 161 11.13 2.35 19.82
CA ALA A 161 12.21 1.60 20.44
C ALA A 161 11.73 0.27 21.04
N HIS A 162 10.46 0.22 21.48
CA HIS A 162 9.79 -0.93 22.07
C HIS A 162 9.11 -1.84 21.02
N ASN A 163 9.32 -1.56 19.72
CA ASN A 163 8.69 -2.26 18.60
C ASN A 163 7.15 -2.16 18.55
N ASN A 164 6.56 -1.13 19.16
CA ASN A 164 5.17 -0.78 18.92
C ASN A 164 5.04 -0.16 17.53
N ILE A 165 4.05 -0.62 16.76
CA ILE A 165 3.81 -0.16 15.40
C ILE A 165 2.69 0.86 15.39
N ALA A 166 2.86 1.93 14.63
CA ALA A 166 1.84 2.95 14.47
C ALA A 166 1.80 3.52 13.05
N LEU A 167 0.66 4.07 12.71
CA LEU A 167 0.43 4.73 11.44
C LEU A 167 0.88 6.19 11.51
N ALA A 168 1.62 6.63 10.52
CA ALA A 168 2.11 7.99 10.43
C ALA A 168 2.01 8.56 9.02
N LYS A 169 2.08 9.89 8.90
CA LYS A 169 2.08 10.61 7.62
C LYS A 169 3.39 11.34 7.37
N TYR A 170 3.80 11.43 6.11
CA TYR A 170 4.85 12.36 5.70
C TYR A 170 4.41 13.82 5.91
N SER A 171 5.35 14.70 6.24
CA SER A 171 5.07 16.14 6.30
C SER A 171 4.83 16.74 4.92
N SER A 172 5.54 16.21 3.91
CA SER A 172 5.46 16.66 2.53
C SER A 172 5.57 15.46 1.59
N LEU A 173 4.60 15.33 0.69
CA LEU A 173 4.57 14.37 -0.42
C LEU A 173 3.79 14.99 -1.59
N PRO A 174 4.43 15.86 -2.39
CA PRO A 174 3.77 16.46 -3.54
C PRO A 174 3.57 15.40 -4.64
N PRO A 175 2.46 15.47 -5.41
CA PRO A 175 2.33 14.68 -6.63
C PRO A 175 3.37 15.13 -7.67
N ILE A 176 3.68 14.24 -8.61
CA ILE A 176 4.55 14.54 -9.76
C ILE A 176 3.87 14.13 -11.05
N ASP A 177 4.15 14.85 -12.13
CA ASP A 177 3.67 14.52 -13.45
C ASP A 177 4.71 13.73 -14.25
N ILE A 178 4.23 12.76 -15.02
CA ILE A 178 4.99 12.02 -16.01
C ILE A 178 4.29 12.10 -17.36
N THR A 179 5.05 12.11 -18.44
CA THR A 179 4.49 12.09 -19.80
C THR A 179 4.64 10.70 -20.39
N ILE A 180 3.52 10.14 -20.86
CA ILE A 180 3.46 8.83 -21.50
C ILE A 180 3.14 9.02 -22.97
N SER A 181 3.93 8.41 -23.84
CA SER A 181 3.77 8.49 -25.30
C SER A 181 3.54 7.10 -25.86
N VAL A 182 2.35 6.52 -25.66
CA VAL A 182 2.04 5.22 -26.26
C VAL A 182 2.13 5.35 -27.78
N ALA A 183 3.03 4.60 -28.40
CA ALA A 183 3.05 4.47 -29.84
C ALA A 183 1.71 3.83 -30.21
N ARG A 184 0.81 4.59 -30.84
CA ARG A 184 -0.30 3.99 -31.58
C ARG A 184 0.36 3.22 -32.70
N SER A 185 0.58 1.92 -32.53
CA SER A 185 0.91 1.08 -33.67
C SER A 185 -0.30 1.12 -34.60
N SER A 186 -0.21 1.94 -35.64
CA SER A 186 -0.83 1.60 -36.91
C SER A 186 -0.43 0.17 -37.20
N PHE A 187 -1.43 -0.69 -37.29
CA PHE A 187 -1.30 -2.11 -37.53
C PHE A 187 -0.92 -2.32 -39.00
N VAL A 188 0.32 -1.98 -39.41
CA VAL A 188 0.87 -2.34 -40.72
C VAL A 188 2.39 -2.52 -40.62
N ASP A 189 2.81 -3.74 -40.93
CA ASP A 189 4.10 -4.25 -41.38
C ASP A 189 5.42 -3.95 -40.63
N GLY A 190 6.04 -5.06 -40.21
CA GLY A 190 7.37 -5.39 -40.71
C GLY A 190 8.56 -4.86 -39.92
N VAL A 191 8.96 -5.64 -38.92
CA VAL A 191 10.36 -5.79 -38.45
C VAL A 191 11.08 -4.50 -38.01
N SER A 192 11.06 -4.23 -36.71
CA SER A 192 12.25 -4.17 -35.84
C SER A 192 11.88 -3.53 -34.49
N ASP A 193 12.38 -4.10 -33.40
CA ASP A 193 12.37 -3.55 -32.03
C ASP A 193 11.11 -3.66 -31.14
N GLN A 194 10.16 -4.53 -31.49
CA GLN A 194 9.17 -5.06 -30.53
C GLN A 194 9.81 -6.13 -29.62
N LEU A 195 10.57 -5.68 -28.62
CA LEU A 195 10.93 -6.51 -27.48
C LEU A 195 9.69 -6.75 -26.61
N VAL A 196 8.95 -7.78 -27.00
CA VAL A 196 8.31 -8.80 -26.17
C VAL A 196 7.77 -8.28 -24.83
N LEU A 197 6.57 -7.68 -24.87
CA LEU A 197 5.62 -7.87 -23.79
C LEU A 197 5.23 -9.35 -23.83
N ARG A 198 5.93 -10.17 -23.04
CA ARG A 198 5.49 -11.54 -22.75
C ARG A 198 4.14 -11.41 -22.03
N SER A 199 3.07 -11.43 -22.82
CA SER A 199 1.78 -11.92 -22.39
C SER A 199 1.97 -13.42 -22.19
N THR A 200 2.44 -13.84 -21.02
CA THR A 200 2.08 -15.18 -20.57
C THR A 200 0.57 -15.16 -20.46
N ASN A 201 -0.09 -15.99 -21.26
CA ASN A 201 -1.51 -16.29 -21.17
C ASN A 201 -1.83 -16.84 -19.77
N GLU A 202 -1.90 -15.95 -18.79
CA GLU A 202 -2.63 -16.18 -17.56
C GLU A 202 -3.84 -15.28 -17.66
N THR A 203 -5.00 -15.90 -17.79
CA THR A 203 -6.31 -15.30 -17.53
C THR A 203 -6.35 -14.81 -16.09
N VAL A 204 -5.65 -13.70 -15.79
CA VAL A 204 -5.79 -13.00 -14.52
C VAL A 204 -7.00 -12.10 -14.68
N HIS A 205 -8.14 -12.61 -14.22
CA HIS A 205 -9.29 -11.81 -13.90
C HIS A 205 -8.86 -10.73 -12.90
N THR A 206 -8.60 -9.53 -13.40
CA THR A 206 -8.57 -8.31 -12.60
C THR A 206 -9.99 -8.06 -12.11
N ASP A 207 -10.24 -8.56 -10.90
CA ASP A 207 -11.31 -8.25 -9.93
C ASP A 207 -11.47 -9.41 -8.92
N ALA A 208 -10.74 -10.52 -9.09
CA ALA A 208 -10.63 -11.54 -8.06
C ALA A 208 -9.59 -11.13 -7.01
N ILE A 209 -10.03 -10.93 -5.76
CA ILE A 209 -9.15 -11.02 -4.60
C ILE A 209 -8.56 -12.43 -4.60
N TYR A 210 -7.34 -12.57 -5.10
CA TYR A 210 -6.59 -13.82 -5.03
C TYR A 210 -6.10 -13.99 -3.58
N ILE A 211 -6.89 -14.70 -2.77
CA ILE A 211 -6.46 -15.17 -1.45
C ILE A 211 -5.68 -16.46 -1.69
N ASP A 212 -4.39 -16.33 -1.97
CA ASP A 212 -3.50 -17.49 -1.92
C ASP A 212 -3.38 -17.96 -0.46
N GLY A 213 -3.96 -19.11 -0.16
CA GLY A 213 -3.46 -20.10 0.81
C GLY A 213 -3.10 -19.62 2.22
N SER A 214 -3.60 -18.49 2.70
CA SER A 214 -3.13 -17.85 3.94
C SER A 214 -3.65 -18.50 5.24
N CYS A 215 -4.13 -19.74 5.16
CA CYS A 215 -4.28 -20.65 6.30
C CYS A 215 -3.06 -21.56 6.50
N SER A 216 -1.98 -21.35 5.72
CA SER A 216 -0.79 -22.21 5.75
C SER A 216 0.41 -21.56 6.45
N ALA A 217 0.26 -20.36 7.02
CA ALA A 217 1.32 -19.75 7.80
C ALA A 217 1.48 -20.50 9.14
N ALA A 218 2.73 -20.74 9.56
CA ALA A 218 3.05 -21.36 10.84
C ALA A 218 2.31 -20.64 11.98
N GLY A 219 1.37 -21.33 12.62
CA GLY A 219 0.46 -20.77 13.65
C GLY A 219 -1.02 -20.86 13.33
N THR A 220 -1.41 -21.32 12.15
CA THR A 220 -2.83 -21.59 11.82
C THR A 220 -3.22 -22.99 12.35
N PRO A 221 -4.33 -23.16 13.11
CA PRO A 221 -4.73 -24.48 13.56
C PRO A 221 -4.99 -25.41 12.36
N PRO A 222 -4.71 -26.73 12.47
CA PRO A 222 -4.78 -27.67 11.34
C PRO A 222 -6.15 -27.74 10.66
N ASN A 223 -7.21 -27.24 11.30
CA ASN A 223 -8.59 -27.13 10.79
C ASN A 223 -8.97 -25.72 10.31
N ALA A 224 -8.01 -24.83 10.02
CA ALA A 224 -8.31 -23.45 9.65
C ALA A 224 -9.21 -23.30 8.42
N ARG A 225 -9.09 -24.20 7.44
CA ARG A 225 -9.98 -24.24 6.29
C ARG A 225 -11.42 -24.53 6.71
N GLU A 226 -11.61 -25.55 7.54
CA GLU A 226 -12.92 -25.91 8.09
C GLU A 226 -13.52 -24.75 8.89
N ILE A 227 -12.73 -24.10 9.74
CA ILE A 227 -13.15 -22.90 10.50
C ILE A 227 -13.60 -21.78 9.57
N ILE A 228 -12.90 -21.52 8.46
CA ILE A 228 -13.28 -20.49 7.50
C ILE A 228 -14.55 -20.87 6.75
N GLU A 229 -14.67 -22.11 6.29
CA GLU A 229 -15.85 -22.62 5.61
C GLU A 229 -17.09 -22.56 6.53
N GLU A 230 -16.95 -22.95 7.79
CA GLU A 230 -17.99 -22.84 8.81
C GLU A 230 -18.35 -21.38 9.13
N SER A 231 -17.35 -20.51 9.25
CA SER A 231 -17.54 -19.08 9.50
C SER A 231 -18.25 -18.40 8.33
N ALA A 232 -17.87 -18.73 7.09
CA ALA A 232 -18.53 -18.24 5.88
C ALA A 232 -19.98 -18.73 5.80
N ALA A 233 -20.23 -20.00 6.12
CA ALA A 233 -21.58 -20.55 6.18
C ALA A 233 -22.42 -19.88 7.27
N LEU A 234 -21.83 -19.58 8.43
CA LEU A 234 -22.50 -18.86 9.52
C LEU A 234 -22.81 -17.41 9.12
N ALA A 235 -21.85 -16.68 8.56
CA ALA A 235 -22.02 -15.32 8.07
C ALA A 235 -23.17 -15.25 7.05
N LYS A 236 -23.21 -16.19 6.10
CA LYS A 236 -24.29 -16.30 5.11
C LYS A 236 -25.66 -16.54 5.75
N ARG A 237 -25.74 -17.40 6.78
CA ARG A 237 -26.99 -17.62 7.54
C ARG A 237 -27.44 -16.35 8.26
N VAL A 238 -26.52 -15.64 8.90
CA VAL A 238 -26.82 -14.39 9.61
C VAL A 238 -27.28 -13.31 8.63
N ALA A 239 -26.60 -13.14 7.49
CA ALA A 239 -26.98 -12.18 6.45
C ALA A 239 -28.39 -12.45 5.90
N ARG A 240 -28.71 -13.72 5.60
CA ARG A 240 -30.06 -14.10 5.13
C ARG A 240 -31.14 -13.89 6.18
N ARG A 241 -30.85 -14.16 7.46
CA ARG A 241 -31.77 -13.85 8.56
C ARG A 241 -31.99 -12.35 8.69
N ALA A 242 -30.94 -11.55 8.60
CA ALA A 242 -31.04 -10.08 8.62
C ALA A 242 -31.87 -9.56 7.43
N GLN A 243 -31.67 -10.12 6.24
CA GLN A 243 -32.45 -9.80 5.04
C GLN A 243 -33.93 -10.14 5.22
N ALA A 244 -34.25 -11.36 5.67
CA ALA A 244 -35.63 -11.77 5.92
C ALA A 244 -36.29 -10.90 6.99
N HIS A 245 -35.56 -10.59 8.07
CA HIS A 245 -36.03 -9.72 9.15
C HIS A 245 -36.33 -8.31 8.64
N LEU A 246 -35.42 -7.70 7.87
CA LEU A 246 -35.64 -6.39 7.28
C LEU A 246 -36.85 -6.41 6.34
N ASN A 247 -36.91 -7.35 5.40
CA ASN A 247 -37.97 -7.40 4.38
C ASN A 247 -39.35 -7.62 5.00
N SER A 248 -39.48 -8.48 6.02
CA SER A 248 -40.75 -8.68 6.73
C SER A 248 -41.24 -7.39 7.41
N HIS A 249 -40.35 -6.67 8.09
CA HIS A 249 -40.71 -5.42 8.76
C HIS A 249 -41.00 -4.28 7.77
N LEU A 250 -40.32 -4.26 6.61
CA LEU A 250 -40.65 -3.33 5.53
C LEU A 250 -42.04 -3.61 4.94
N GLN A 251 -42.38 -4.89 4.69
CA GLN A 251 -43.69 -5.30 4.17
C GLN A 251 -44.84 -4.95 5.13
N HIS A 252 -44.64 -5.14 6.43
CA HIS A 252 -45.64 -4.80 7.44
C HIS A 252 -45.58 -3.34 7.90
N GLN A 253 -44.73 -2.51 7.30
CA GLN A 253 -44.49 -1.12 7.70
C GLN A 253 -44.13 -0.95 9.19
N THR A 254 -43.51 -1.96 9.79
CA THR A 254 -43.06 -1.94 11.19
C THR A 254 -41.56 -1.65 11.30
N TRP A 255 -41.10 -1.29 12.50
CA TRP A 255 -39.68 -1.07 12.78
C TRP A 255 -39.34 -1.71 14.12
N SER A 256 -38.71 -2.89 14.07
CA SER A 256 -38.43 -3.68 15.27
C SER A 256 -37.45 -2.98 16.23
N PRO A 257 -37.44 -3.35 17.52
CA PRO A 257 -36.41 -2.89 18.46
C PRO A 257 -34.99 -3.18 17.95
N GLN A 258 -34.77 -4.34 17.33
CA GLN A 258 -33.47 -4.69 16.76
C GLN A 258 -33.06 -3.73 15.64
N LEU A 259 -33.97 -3.38 14.72
CA LEU A 259 -33.66 -2.38 13.68
C LEU A 259 -33.39 -0.99 14.28
N ARG A 260 -34.11 -0.63 15.35
CA ARG A 260 -33.85 0.63 16.09
C ARG A 260 -32.48 0.64 16.75
N THR A 261 -32.06 -0.48 17.34
CA THR A 261 -30.75 -0.59 18.00
C THR A 261 -29.62 -0.38 17.01
N TRP A 262 -29.70 -0.98 15.81
CA TRP A 262 -28.60 -0.96 14.85
C TRP A 262 -28.61 0.24 13.90
N PHE A 263 -29.80 0.72 13.54
CA PHE A 263 -29.96 1.74 12.50
C PHE A 263 -30.65 3.02 12.99
N GLY A 264 -31.09 3.07 14.26
CA GLY A 264 -31.80 4.22 14.81
C GLY A 264 -33.27 4.28 14.39
N GLY A 265 -33.88 5.46 14.55
CA GLY A 265 -35.27 5.69 14.15
C GLY A 265 -35.47 5.49 12.65
N ARG A 266 -36.64 4.94 12.25
CA ARG A 266 -36.96 4.65 10.84
C ARG A 266 -36.79 5.86 9.93
N ASP A 267 -37.20 7.04 10.39
CA ASP A 267 -37.16 8.28 9.62
C ASP A 267 -35.73 8.82 9.40
N GLY A 268 -34.75 8.33 10.17
CA GLY A 268 -33.34 8.67 10.04
C GLY A 268 -32.57 7.77 9.08
N VAL A 269 -33.22 6.77 8.47
CA VAL A 269 -32.57 5.73 7.67
C VAL A 269 -33.03 5.81 6.22
N ASN A 270 -32.08 5.82 5.28
CA ASN A 270 -32.39 5.60 3.87
C ASN A 270 -32.71 4.11 3.66
N ILE A 271 -34.00 3.76 3.70
CA ILE A 271 -34.49 2.39 3.60
C ILE A 271 -34.04 1.72 2.29
N GLN A 272 -34.00 2.46 1.19
CA GLN A 272 -33.60 1.91 -0.12
C GLN A 272 -32.12 1.49 -0.11
N THR A 273 -31.25 2.33 0.45
CA THR A 273 -29.83 2.00 0.62
C THR A 273 -29.64 0.83 1.57
N LEU A 274 -30.32 0.83 2.73
CA LEU A 274 -30.21 -0.26 3.70
C LEU A 274 -30.66 -1.61 3.11
N GLN A 275 -31.77 -1.60 2.37
CA GLN A 275 -32.29 -2.80 1.71
C GLN A 275 -31.36 -3.28 0.60
N HIS A 276 -30.82 -2.36 -0.20
CA HIS A 276 -29.81 -2.67 -1.22
C HIS A 276 -28.58 -3.35 -0.59
N ASP A 277 -28.02 -2.77 0.48
CA ASP A 277 -26.78 -3.25 1.08
C ASP A 277 -26.96 -4.62 1.76
N ILE A 278 -28.07 -4.82 2.48
CA ILE A 278 -28.36 -6.12 3.10
C ILE A 278 -28.66 -7.19 2.04
N ASN A 279 -29.32 -6.84 0.94
CA ASN A 279 -29.55 -7.76 -0.17
C ASN A 279 -28.23 -8.17 -0.86
N ALA A 280 -27.31 -7.22 -1.03
CA ALA A 280 -25.99 -7.49 -1.59
C ALA A 280 -25.21 -8.48 -0.69
N ILE A 281 -25.14 -8.21 0.62
CA ILE A 281 -24.45 -9.07 1.59
C ILE A 281 -25.08 -10.48 1.66
N ALA A 282 -26.41 -10.58 1.66
CA ALA A 282 -27.10 -11.88 1.69
C ALA A 282 -27.00 -12.68 0.38
N GLY A 283 -26.79 -11.97 -0.75
CA GLY A 283 -26.60 -12.53 -2.08
C GLY A 283 -25.16 -12.97 -2.37
N GLU A 284 -24.17 -12.52 -1.60
CA GLU A 284 -22.77 -12.91 -1.83
C GLU A 284 -22.53 -14.42 -1.58
N ASP A 285 -21.70 -15.00 -2.44
CA ASP A 285 -21.23 -16.39 -2.32
C ASP A 285 -19.77 -16.40 -1.86
N TYR A 286 -19.57 -16.22 -0.56
CA TYR A 286 -18.27 -16.17 0.11
C TYR A 286 -17.28 -17.31 -0.24
N PRO A 287 -17.68 -18.57 -0.52
CA PRO A 287 -16.72 -19.65 -0.80
C PRO A 287 -16.37 -19.87 -2.28
N ARG A 288 -17.08 -19.33 -3.28
CA ARG A 288 -16.87 -19.73 -4.70
C ARG A 288 -15.64 -19.15 -5.38
N ASN A 289 -14.98 -18.16 -4.80
CA ASN A 289 -13.76 -17.59 -5.36
C ASN A 289 -12.48 -18.32 -4.89
N TYR A 290 -12.62 -19.39 -4.10
CA TYR A 290 -11.52 -20.27 -3.72
C TYR A 290 -11.39 -21.42 -4.73
N LYS A 291 -10.77 -21.16 -5.89
CA LYS A 291 -10.25 -22.24 -6.73
C LYS A 291 -8.87 -22.61 -6.20
N ALA A 292 -8.76 -23.77 -5.56
CA ALA A 292 -7.48 -24.38 -5.26
C ALA A 292 -6.82 -24.77 -6.60
N SER A 293 -5.69 -24.13 -6.89
CA SER A 293 -4.69 -24.59 -7.85
C SER A 293 -3.45 -24.98 -7.08
#